data_AF-A0A2G2FUH0-F1
#
_entry.id   AF-A0A2G2FUH0-F1
#
_cell.length_a   1.000
_cell.length_b   1.000
_cell.length_c   1.000
_cell.angle_alpha   90.00
_cell.angle_beta   90.00
_cell.angle_gamma   90.00
#
_symmetry.space_group_name_H-M   'P 1'
#
loop_
_entity.id
_entity.type
_entity.pdbx_description
1 polymer ?
#
loop_
_entity_poly.entity_id
_entity_poly.type
_entity_poly.pdbx_seq_one_letter_code
_entity_poly.pdbx_strand_id
1 'polypeptide(L)'
;MKFEKEEASLILELLETEKMQSTIAIQNLDPSKRKDGPHTVDLLARDKIITSAIQRFKRSKITPPGASEMQKQILDETAQKKVILSMKKIDAAIKHLKEQRKKITLTSVSDEAGLAYNTAKKYKNYILEGKS
;
A
#
# COMPACT_ATOMS: atom_id res chain seq x y z
N MET A 1 -20.14 -9.02 17.74
CA MET A 1 -18.76 -9.12 18.26
C MET A 1 -17.90 -8.12 17.52
N LYS A 2 -17.28 -7.15 18.22
CA LYS A 2 -16.30 -6.23 17.63
C LYS A 2 -14.92 -6.76 18.02
N PHE A 3 -14.22 -7.43 17.10
CA PHE A 3 -12.82 -7.80 17.33
C PHE A 3 -11.94 -6.54 17.18
N GLU A 4 -10.83 -6.45 17.90
CA GLU A 4 -9.87 -5.36 17.73
C GLU A 4 -9.23 -5.40 16.32
N LYS A 5 -8.58 -4.30 15.89
CA LYS A 5 -8.06 -4.15 14.51
C LYS A 5 -6.98 -5.20 14.19
N GLU A 6 -6.15 -5.53 15.17
CA GLU A 6 -5.08 -6.53 15.05
C GLU A 6 -5.65 -7.96 15.02
N GLU A 7 -6.59 -8.28 15.91
CA GLU A 7 -7.34 -9.55 15.88
C GLU A 7 -8.10 -9.73 14.56
N ALA A 8 -8.62 -8.64 13.98
CA ALA A 8 -9.23 -8.64 12.65
C ALA A 8 -8.28 -9.19 11.60
N SER A 9 -7.07 -8.65 11.61
CA SER A 9 -6.06 -8.87 10.60
C SER A 9 -5.58 -10.30 10.67
N LEU A 10 -5.29 -10.78 11.89
CA LEU A 10 -4.90 -12.17 12.16
C LEU A 10 -5.97 -13.16 11.72
N ILE A 11 -7.24 -12.93 12.05
CA ILE A 11 -8.33 -13.83 11.63
C ILE A 11 -8.48 -13.86 10.11
N LEU A 12 -8.34 -12.70 9.44
CA LEU A 12 -8.41 -12.63 7.99
C LEU A 12 -7.24 -13.36 7.32
N GLU A 13 -6.03 -13.18 7.84
CA GLU A 13 -4.81 -13.82 7.35
C GLU A 13 -4.88 -15.35 7.49
N LEU A 14 -5.41 -15.85 8.60
CA LEU A 14 -5.64 -17.28 8.82
C LEU A 14 -6.66 -17.85 7.80
N LEU A 15 -7.77 -17.15 7.58
CA LEU A 15 -8.79 -17.57 6.61
C LEU A 15 -8.26 -17.56 5.16
N GLU A 16 -7.44 -16.57 4.81
CA GLU A 16 -6.84 -16.48 3.48
C GLU A 16 -5.78 -17.57 3.26
N THR A 17 -4.99 -17.89 4.29
CA THR A 17 -4.04 -19.01 4.28
C THR A 17 -4.77 -20.35 4.12
N GLU A 18 -5.85 -20.57 4.86
CA GLU A 18 -6.64 -21.80 4.76
C GLU A 18 -7.30 -21.94 3.37
N LYS A 19 -7.77 -20.83 2.79
CA LYS A 19 -8.28 -20.81 1.41
C LYS A 19 -7.20 -21.20 0.40
N MET A 20 -5.99 -20.68 0.56
CA MET A 20 -4.86 -21.01 -0.30
C MET A 20 -4.54 -22.51 -0.24
N GLN A 21 -4.49 -23.09 0.95
CA GLN A 21 -4.27 -24.52 1.14
C GLN A 21 -5.39 -25.37 0.50
N SER A 22 -6.64 -24.97 0.68
CA SER A 22 -7.81 -25.61 0.05
C SER A 22 -7.73 -25.56 -1.49
N THR A 23 -7.32 -24.42 -2.04
CA THR A 23 -7.15 -24.24 -3.49
C THR A 23 -6.05 -25.15 -4.05
N ILE A 24 -4.91 -25.22 -3.37
CA ILE A 24 -3.79 -26.11 -3.74
C ILE A 24 -4.23 -27.57 -3.68
N ALA A 25 -4.95 -27.97 -2.62
CA ALA A 25 -5.50 -29.32 -2.49
C ALA A 25 -6.43 -29.67 -3.67
N ILE A 26 -7.32 -28.75 -4.06
CA ILE A 26 -8.21 -28.93 -5.21
C ILE A 26 -7.44 -29.01 -6.54
N GLN A 27 -6.41 -28.17 -6.72
CA GLN A 27 -5.59 -28.18 -7.93
C GLN A 27 -4.80 -29.49 -8.09
N ASN A 28 -4.32 -30.05 -6.98
CA ASN A 28 -3.60 -31.32 -6.94
C ASN A 28 -4.51 -32.55 -7.03
N LEU A 29 -5.84 -32.39 -7.02
CA LEU A 29 -6.77 -33.48 -7.30
C LEU A 29 -6.71 -33.84 -8.80
N ASP A 30 -6.37 -35.10 -9.05
CA ASP A 30 -6.44 -35.74 -10.37
C ASP A 30 -7.81 -35.46 -11.03
N PRO A 31 -7.86 -34.83 -12.21
CA PRO A 31 -9.10 -34.52 -12.92
C PRO A 31 -9.98 -35.74 -13.19
N SER A 32 -9.39 -36.94 -13.23
CA SER A 32 -10.06 -38.22 -13.43
C SER A 32 -10.84 -38.69 -12.18
N LYS A 33 -10.47 -38.21 -10.98
CA LYS A 33 -11.13 -38.50 -9.70
C LYS A 33 -12.12 -37.41 -9.26
N ARG A 34 -12.26 -36.33 -10.05
CA ARG A 34 -13.13 -35.19 -9.72
C ARG A 34 -14.62 -35.51 -9.75
N LYS A 35 -15.04 -36.68 -10.24
CA LYS A 35 -16.46 -37.04 -10.37
C LYS A 35 -17.00 -38.08 -9.37
N ASP A 36 -16.16 -38.84 -8.64
CA ASP A 36 -16.68 -40.09 -8.03
C ASP A 36 -16.27 -40.37 -6.57
N GLY A 37 -16.05 -39.35 -5.72
CA GLY A 37 -15.72 -39.61 -4.30
C GLY A 37 -16.26 -38.59 -3.29
N PRO A 38 -16.71 -39.03 -2.09
CA PRO A 38 -17.16 -38.13 -1.02
C PRO A 38 -16.08 -37.11 -0.59
N HIS A 39 -14.80 -37.45 -0.75
CA HIS A 39 -13.67 -36.58 -0.45
C HIS A 39 -13.55 -35.35 -1.37
N THR A 40 -13.90 -35.45 -2.65
CA THR A 40 -13.81 -34.29 -3.57
C THR A 40 -14.95 -33.31 -3.34
N VAL A 41 -16.13 -33.83 -3.00
CA VAL A 41 -17.31 -33.03 -2.60
C VAL A 41 -17.04 -32.26 -1.31
N ASP A 42 -16.36 -32.89 -0.34
CA ASP A 42 -16.04 -32.28 0.96
C ASP A 42 -15.02 -31.13 0.83
N LEU A 43 -13.98 -31.28 0.00
CA LEU A 43 -13.01 -30.22 -0.27
C LEU A 43 -13.63 -29.00 -0.97
N LEU A 44 -14.52 -29.23 -1.94
CA LEU A 44 -15.25 -28.15 -2.61
C LEU A 44 -16.27 -27.47 -1.68
N ALA A 45 -16.90 -28.22 -0.78
CA ALA A 45 -17.78 -27.65 0.25
C ALA A 45 -16.99 -26.78 1.24
N ARG A 46 -15.83 -27.26 1.69
CA ARG A 46 -14.93 -26.50 2.57
C ARG A 46 -14.46 -25.19 1.92
N ASP A 47 -14.07 -25.22 0.65
CA ASP A 47 -13.67 -24.01 -0.08
C ASP A 47 -14.78 -22.95 -0.18
N LYS A 48 -16.02 -23.40 -0.43
CA LYS A 48 -17.21 -22.53 -0.43
C LYS A 48 -17.49 -21.93 0.95
N ILE A 49 -17.33 -22.70 2.02
CA ILE A 49 -17.52 -22.24 3.40
C ILE A 49 -16.45 -21.19 3.75
N ILE A 50 -15.18 -21.45 3.45
CA ILE A 50 -14.07 -20.51 3.68
C ILE A 50 -14.29 -19.21 2.89
N THR A 51 -14.68 -19.31 1.62
CA THR A 51 -14.98 -18.14 0.78
C THR A 51 -16.13 -17.32 1.36
N SER A 52 -17.19 -17.99 1.83
CA SER A 52 -18.34 -17.34 2.47
C SER A 52 -17.96 -16.69 3.81
N ALA A 53 -17.10 -17.33 4.59
CA ALA A 53 -16.58 -16.81 5.86
C ALA A 53 -15.73 -15.55 5.64
N ILE A 54 -14.80 -15.57 4.67
CA ILE A 54 -14.00 -14.40 4.29
C ILE A 54 -14.92 -13.25 3.85
N GLN A 55 -15.92 -13.53 3.01
CA GLN A 55 -16.83 -12.51 2.51
C GLN A 55 -17.67 -11.88 3.63
N ARG A 56 -18.18 -12.70 4.56
CA ARG A 56 -18.92 -12.21 5.74
C ARG A 56 -18.00 -11.44 6.67
N PHE A 57 -16.77 -11.91 6.89
CA PHE A 57 -15.78 -11.26 7.73
C PHE A 57 -15.41 -9.89 7.17
N LYS A 58 -15.05 -9.81 5.89
CA LYS A 58 -14.80 -8.53 5.18
C LYS A 58 -16.01 -7.60 5.28
N ARG A 59 -17.23 -8.07 5.02
CA ARG A 59 -18.45 -7.25 5.16
C ARG A 59 -18.72 -6.78 6.59
N SER A 60 -18.37 -7.56 7.60
CA SER A 60 -18.57 -7.22 9.02
C SER A 60 -17.48 -6.31 9.60
N LYS A 61 -16.28 -6.34 9.03
CA LYS A 61 -15.08 -5.60 9.48
C LYS A 61 -14.79 -4.35 8.66
N ILE A 62 -15.29 -4.25 7.43
CA ILE A 62 -15.35 -3.00 6.68
C ILE A 62 -16.48 -2.18 7.29
N THR A 63 -16.25 -1.71 8.52
CA THR A 63 -16.85 -0.43 8.90
C THR A 63 -16.21 0.57 7.95
N PRO A 64 -16.98 1.33 7.15
CA PRO A 64 -16.41 2.48 6.46
C PRO A 64 -15.55 3.24 7.46
N PRO A 65 -14.31 3.62 7.12
CA PRO A 65 -13.47 4.36 8.07
C PRO A 65 -14.33 5.48 8.62
N GLY A 66 -14.43 5.55 9.96
CA GLY A 66 -15.25 6.58 10.59
C GLY A 66 -14.80 7.96 10.08
N ALA A 67 -15.67 8.96 10.13
CA ALA A 67 -15.34 10.30 9.60
C ALA A 67 -13.97 10.82 10.08
N SER A 68 -13.58 10.51 11.33
CA SER A 68 -12.26 10.82 11.89
C SER A 68 -11.10 10.04 11.25
N GLU A 69 -11.26 8.76 10.92
CA GLU A 69 -10.22 7.94 10.29
C GLU A 69 -10.06 8.32 8.80
N MET A 70 -11.17 8.62 8.10
CA MET A 70 -11.12 9.21 6.76
C MET A 70 -10.40 10.56 6.76
N GLN A 71 -10.71 11.43 7.71
CA GLN A 71 -10.06 12.74 7.82
C GLN A 71 -8.56 12.61 8.06
N LYS A 72 -8.14 11.66 8.92
CA LYS A 72 -6.73 11.36 9.14
C LYS A 72 -6.04 10.86 7.86
N GLN A 73 -6.66 9.93 7.13
CA GLN A 73 -6.15 9.44 5.86
C GLN A 73 -6.00 10.55 4.81
N ILE A 74 -6.98 11.43 4.68
CA ILE A 74 -6.93 12.57 3.75
C ILE A 74 -5.79 13.53 4.13
N LEU A 75 -5.60 13.80 5.43
CA LEU A 75 -4.49 14.63 5.90
C LEU A 75 -3.14 14.00 5.58
N ASP A 76 -2.99 12.69 5.82
CA ASP A 76 -1.77 11.93 5.53
C ASP A 76 -1.47 11.92 4.02
N GLU A 77 -2.47 11.64 3.18
CA GLU A 77 -2.34 11.69 1.71
C GLU A 77 -1.97 13.09 1.22
N THR A 78 -2.59 14.13 1.78
CA THR A 78 -2.31 15.51 1.41
C THR A 78 -0.88 15.90 1.79
N ALA A 79 -0.41 15.46 2.96
CA ALA A 79 0.97 15.66 3.39
C ALA A 79 1.95 14.95 2.45
N GLN A 80 1.69 13.68 2.09
CA GLN A 80 2.51 12.93 1.15
C GLN A 80 2.55 13.59 -0.24
N LYS A 81 1.41 14.03 -0.77
CA LYS A 81 1.34 14.74 -2.05
C LYS A 81 2.19 16.02 -2.04
N LYS A 82 2.18 16.79 -0.94
CA LYS A 82 3.04 17.98 -0.79
C LYS A 82 4.53 17.64 -0.80
N VAL A 83 4.92 16.55 -0.15
CA VAL A 83 6.31 16.07 -0.15
C VAL A 83 6.74 15.68 -1.57
N ILE A 84 5.95 14.88 -2.27
CA ILE A 84 6.23 14.44 -3.64
C ILE A 84 6.37 15.64 -4.59
N LEU A 85 5.45 16.61 -4.51
CA LEU A 85 5.49 17.80 -5.35
C LEU A 85 6.76 18.63 -5.08
N SER A 86 7.15 18.76 -3.81
CA SER A 86 8.37 19.49 -3.44
C SER A 86 9.62 18.80 -3.97
N MET A 87 9.71 17.47 -3.88
CA MET A 87 10.83 16.70 -4.44
C MET A 87 10.93 16.86 -5.96
N LYS A 88 9.81 16.73 -6.69
CA LYS A 88 9.80 16.92 -8.15
C LYS A 88 10.30 18.30 -8.58
N LYS A 89 9.93 19.36 -7.84
CA LYS A 89 10.43 20.71 -8.11
C LYS A 89 11.93 20.83 -7.84
N ILE A 90 12.42 20.21 -6.77
CA ILE A 90 13.85 20.16 -6.45
C ILE A 90 14.62 19.40 -7.53
N ASP A 91 14.12 18.27 -8.02
CA ASP A 91 14.74 17.50 -9.10
C ASP A 91 14.85 18.32 -10.40
N ALA A 92 13.76 18.97 -10.78
CA ALA A 92 13.74 19.83 -11.96
C ALA A 92 14.74 20.99 -11.81
N ALA A 93 14.81 21.62 -10.65
CA ALA A 93 15.75 22.69 -10.35
C ALA A 93 17.22 22.22 -10.41
N ILE A 94 17.54 21.08 -9.79
CA ILE A 94 18.88 20.48 -9.84
C ILE A 94 19.27 20.19 -11.29
N LYS A 95 18.36 19.58 -12.06
CA LYS A 95 18.60 19.27 -13.48
C LYS A 95 18.87 20.54 -14.29
N HIS A 96 18.04 21.56 -14.14
CA HIS A 96 18.19 22.82 -14.86
C HIS A 96 19.49 23.56 -14.48
N LEU A 97 19.86 23.55 -13.19
CA LEU A 97 21.13 24.12 -12.73
C LEU A 97 22.34 23.35 -13.28
N LYS A 98 22.27 22.02 -13.41
CA LYS A 98 23.30 21.20 -14.08
C LYS A 98 23.44 21.58 -15.56
N GLU A 99 22.33 21.70 -16.28
CA GLU A 99 22.29 22.08 -17.69
C GLU A 99 22.91 23.47 -17.91
N GLN A 100 22.62 24.42 -17.02
CA GLN A 100 23.20 25.77 -17.06
C GLN A 100 24.63 25.85 -16.52
N ARG A 101 25.24 24.73 -16.09
CA ARG A 101 26.55 24.67 -15.41
C ARG A 101 26.67 25.63 -14.22
N LYS A 102 25.54 25.89 -13.53
CA LYS A 102 25.50 26.74 -12.34
C LYS A 102 25.81 25.93 -11.09
N LYS A 103 26.28 26.62 -10.05
CA LYS A 103 26.58 25.99 -8.76
C LYS A 103 25.27 25.53 -8.09
N ILE A 104 25.22 24.25 -7.75
CA ILE A 104 24.11 23.64 -7.01
C ILE A 104 24.31 23.94 -5.52
N THR A 105 23.48 24.83 -5.00
CA THR A 105 23.45 25.24 -3.59
C THR A 105 22.02 25.22 -3.10
N LEU A 106 21.84 25.21 -1.78
CA LEU A 106 20.50 25.24 -1.21
C LEU A 106 19.71 26.48 -1.66
N THR A 107 20.36 27.63 -1.74
CA THR A 107 19.76 28.89 -2.18
C THR A 107 19.37 28.83 -3.65
N SER A 108 20.31 28.45 -4.54
CA SER A 108 20.01 28.37 -5.97
C SER A 108 18.91 27.35 -6.30
N VAL A 109 18.87 26.21 -5.61
CA VAL A 109 17.78 25.23 -5.78
C VAL A 109 16.46 25.76 -5.23
N SER A 110 16.47 26.49 -4.11
CA SER A 110 15.26 27.10 -3.54
C SER A 110 14.64 28.10 -4.52
N ASP A 111 15.47 28.98 -5.08
CA ASP A 111 15.05 30.02 -6.02
C ASP A 111 14.53 29.40 -7.32
N GLU A 112 15.27 28.44 -7.89
CA GLU A 112 14.92 27.77 -9.14
C GLU A 112 13.67 26.88 -9.00
N ALA A 113 13.48 26.22 -7.85
CA ALA A 113 12.30 25.40 -7.57
C ALA A 113 11.06 26.25 -7.21
N GLY A 114 11.23 27.56 -6.98
CA GLY A 114 10.18 28.43 -6.45
C GLY A 114 9.66 27.95 -5.08
N LEU A 115 10.57 27.48 -4.23
CA LEU A 115 10.27 26.98 -2.89
C LEU A 115 10.83 27.95 -1.85
N ALA A 116 10.19 28.04 -0.69
CA ALA A 116 10.75 28.76 0.44
C ALA A 116 12.04 28.07 0.92
N TYR A 117 13.03 28.85 1.35
CA TYR A 117 14.33 28.35 1.80
C TYR A 117 14.21 27.25 2.88
N ASN A 118 13.30 27.43 3.85
CA ASN A 118 13.06 26.45 4.91
C ASN A 118 12.52 25.12 4.37
N THR A 119 11.75 25.15 3.28
CA THR A 119 11.25 23.94 2.61
C THR A 119 12.41 23.23 1.92
N ALA A 120 13.23 23.95 1.15
CA ALA A 120 14.42 23.38 0.50
C ALA A 120 15.43 22.83 1.53
N LYS A 121 15.58 23.50 2.68
CA LYS A 121 16.45 23.08 3.79
C LYS A 121 16.12 21.70 4.34
N LYS A 122 14.84 21.29 4.33
CA LYS A 122 14.44 19.93 4.71
C LYS A 122 15.06 18.85 3.82
N TYR A 123 15.36 19.20 2.57
CA TYR A 123 15.96 18.31 1.57
C TYR A 123 17.45 18.60 1.33
N LYS A 124 18.13 19.23 2.30
CA LYS A 124 19.55 19.63 2.17
C LYS A 124 20.44 18.47 1.74
N ASN A 125 20.33 17.30 2.36
CA ASN A 125 21.19 16.15 2.05
C ASN A 125 20.99 15.70 0.60
N TYR A 126 19.73 15.58 0.17
CA TYR A 126 19.37 15.23 -1.20
C TYR A 126 19.93 16.23 -2.23
N ILE A 127 19.83 17.53 -1.95
CA ILE A 127 20.37 18.58 -2.82
C ILE A 127 21.90 18.51 -2.89
N LEU A 128 22.57 18.22 -1.77
CA LEU A 128 24.03 18.10 -1.71
C LEU A 128 24.54 16.83 -2.38
N GLU A 129 23.81 15.72 -2.32
CA GLU A 129 24.12 14.50 -3.07
C GLU A 129 23.98 14.72 -4.58
N GLY A 130 22.96 15.45 -5.01
CA GLY A 130 22.79 15.84 -6.41
C GLY A 130 23.85 16.81 -6.95
N LYS A 131 24.74 17.34 -6.10
CA LYS A 131 25.90 18.15 -6.49
C LYS A 131 27.03 17.31 -7.11
N SER A 132 27.13 16.06 -6.70
CA SER A 132 28.08 15.08 -7.25
C SER A 132 27.70 14.69 -8.68
#